data_AF-A0A3S0CQY0-F1
#
_entry.id   AF-A0A3S0CQY0-F1
#
_cell.length_a   1.000
_cell.length_b   1.000
_cell.length_c   1.000
_cell.angle_alpha   90.00
_cell.angle_beta   90.00
_cell.angle_gamma   90.00
#
_symmetry.space_group_name_H-M   'P 1'
#
loop_
_entity.id
_entity.type
_entity.pdbx_description
1 polymer ?
#
loop_
_entity_poly.entity_id
_entity_poly.type
_entity_poly.pdbx_seq_one_letter_code
_entity_poly.pdbx_strand_id
1 'polypeptide(L)'
;MLVIENFVLRPESVICPACNTVFATPNVTRLPNMTRDSQVEADLHRVLPDPIIRASFVAVCPSCIYAWWFSAFSSHYILPELVPDTPDIELSKKFAHAVLTGRNNGSHSLDRANLALNGAWCARECHVLAGTTGSAEYQADNTRWLTLAAQELQEALLDESWTGNRNRYSYIMGEILRQLGEFDAALGYFNVVDRRSLLPKQLVEHQKQMAAAHQAQIVTLPPHLVEEIFLPKPVQQPTYTKYEIPPQPAQPAQPTPPQNYGNNQPQSYARPGMPTPPGGAARPGGVQPNQQYEGYINIPQILSA
;
A
#
# COMPACT_ATOMS: atom_id res chain seq x y z
N MET A 1 -15.13 -0.88 21.14
CA MET A 1 -14.29 -1.94 20.54
C MET A 1 -15.21 -2.83 19.71
N LEU A 2 -14.88 -3.04 18.44
CA LEU A 2 -15.63 -3.90 17.54
C LEU A 2 -14.74 -5.11 17.19
N VAL A 3 -15.29 -6.31 17.33
CA VAL A 3 -14.59 -7.56 17.00
C VAL A 3 -15.34 -8.22 15.85
N ILE A 4 -14.65 -8.42 14.73
CA ILE A 4 -15.19 -9.07 13.54
C ILE A 4 -14.26 -10.25 13.26
N GLU A 5 -14.76 -11.45 13.49
CA GLU A 5 -13.93 -12.66 13.52
C GLU A 5 -12.70 -12.49 14.44
N ASN A 6 -11.50 -12.40 13.85
CA ASN A 6 -10.23 -12.23 14.56
C ASN A 6 -9.65 -10.80 14.43
N PHE A 7 -10.37 -9.90 13.79
CA PHE A 7 -10.01 -8.49 13.64
C PHE A 7 -10.53 -7.68 14.83
N VAL A 8 -9.70 -6.80 15.38
CA VAL A 8 -10.08 -5.92 16.49
C VAL A 8 -9.96 -4.47 16.06
N LEU A 9 -11.11 -3.80 15.96
CA LEU A 9 -11.20 -2.38 15.67
C LEU A 9 -11.43 -1.60 16.97
N ARG A 10 -10.68 -0.52 17.14
CA ARG A 10 -10.86 0.43 18.25
C ARG A 10 -10.86 1.86 17.71
N PRO A 11 -11.73 2.73 18.23
CA PRO A 11 -11.59 4.16 17.96
C PRO A 11 -10.27 4.64 18.57
N GLU A 12 -9.57 5.48 17.81
CA GLU A 12 -8.32 6.13 18.23
C GLU A 12 -8.41 7.61 17.91
N SER A 13 -7.98 8.45 18.85
CA SER A 13 -7.87 9.89 18.63
C SER A 13 -6.61 10.18 17.85
N VAL A 14 -6.73 10.90 16.74
CA VAL A 14 -5.60 11.25 15.87
C VAL A 14 -5.62 12.72 15.49
N ILE A 15 -4.45 13.25 15.09
CA ILE A 15 -4.26 14.64 14.65
C ILE A 15 -4.21 14.66 13.11
N CYS A 16 -5.07 15.47 12.50
CA CYS A 16 -5.02 15.71 11.06
C CYS A 16 -3.73 16.45 10.66
N PRO A 17 -2.93 15.95 9.71
CA PRO A 17 -1.69 16.62 9.30
C PRO A 17 -1.94 17.92 8.51
N ALA A 18 -3.14 18.13 7.97
CA ALA A 18 -3.45 19.32 7.17
C ALA A 18 -3.95 20.50 8.01
N CYS A 19 -4.83 20.27 8.99
CA CYS A 19 -5.46 21.34 9.79
C CYS A 19 -5.24 21.21 11.30
N ASN A 20 -4.50 20.20 11.76
CA ASN A 20 -4.22 19.92 13.18
C ASN A 20 -5.45 19.65 14.06
N THR A 21 -6.63 19.46 13.48
CA THR A 21 -7.82 19.03 14.23
C THR A 21 -7.60 17.64 14.83
N VAL A 22 -7.92 17.49 16.12
CA VAL A 22 -7.96 16.20 16.79
C VAL A 22 -9.36 15.59 16.61
N PHE A 23 -9.43 14.34 16.17
CA PHE A 23 -10.70 13.64 15.92
C PHE A 23 -10.55 12.14 16.17
N ALA A 24 -11.66 11.45 16.41
CA ALA A 24 -11.71 10.01 16.57
C ALA A 24 -11.94 9.31 15.24
N THR A 25 -11.23 8.21 14.99
CA THR A 25 -11.42 7.35 13.82
C THR A 25 -11.23 5.88 14.21
N PRO A 26 -11.95 4.93 13.59
CA PRO A 26 -11.67 3.50 13.77
C PRO A 26 -10.26 3.16 13.26
N ASN A 27 -9.54 2.32 14.01
CA ASN A 27 -8.24 1.75 13.65
C ASN A 27 -8.23 0.23 13.87
N VAL A 28 -7.58 -0.53 12.97
CA VAL A 28 -7.36 -1.98 13.14
C VAL A 28 -6.19 -2.20 14.10
N THR A 29 -6.52 -2.43 15.37
CA THR A 29 -5.52 -2.70 16.42
C THR A 29 -4.97 -4.13 16.40
N ARG A 30 -5.71 -5.06 15.79
CA ARG A 30 -5.24 -6.44 15.59
C ARG A 30 -5.65 -6.93 14.22
N LEU A 31 -4.65 -7.21 13.38
CA LEU A 31 -4.81 -7.87 12.09
C LEU A 31 -4.36 -9.34 12.25
N PRO A 32 -5.24 -10.34 12.00
CA PRO A 32 -4.83 -11.74 12.05
C PRO A 32 -3.81 -12.03 10.95
N ASN A 33 -2.77 -12.81 11.30
CA ASN A 33 -1.78 -13.29 10.34
C ASN A 33 -2.46 -14.03 9.17
N MET A 34 -1.88 -13.89 7.98
CA MET A 34 -2.33 -14.70 6.84
C MET A 34 -1.99 -16.16 7.06
N THR A 35 -2.85 -17.03 6.56
CA THR A 35 -2.69 -18.49 6.52
C THR A 35 -2.84 -18.94 5.07
N ARG A 36 -2.45 -20.18 4.77
CA ARG A 36 -2.67 -20.77 3.44
C ARG A 36 -4.14 -20.78 3.01
N ASP A 37 -5.07 -20.78 3.97
CA ASP A 37 -6.52 -20.82 3.72
C ASP A 37 -7.17 -19.43 3.76
N SER A 38 -6.36 -18.36 3.89
CA SER A 38 -6.87 -17.00 3.76
C SER A 38 -7.41 -16.77 2.36
N GLN A 39 -8.59 -16.18 2.26
CA GLN A 39 -9.17 -15.81 0.96
C GLN A 39 -8.37 -14.65 0.35
N VAL A 40 -7.77 -14.92 -0.79
CA VAL A 40 -6.98 -13.95 -1.56
C VAL A 40 -7.40 -14.05 -3.01
N GLU A 41 -7.58 -12.92 -3.69
CA GLU A 41 -7.93 -12.88 -5.11
C GLU A 41 -6.68 -12.69 -5.98
N ALA A 42 -6.82 -12.93 -7.29
CA ALA A 42 -5.71 -12.94 -8.24
C ALA A 42 -5.04 -11.57 -8.42
N ASP A 43 -5.71 -10.47 -8.10
CA ASP A 43 -5.15 -9.11 -7.99
C ASP A 43 -4.36 -8.89 -6.69
N LEU A 44 -4.07 -9.97 -5.94
CA LEU A 44 -3.16 -10.04 -4.79
C LEU A 44 -3.64 -9.33 -3.52
N HIS A 45 -4.95 -9.11 -3.38
CA HIS A 45 -5.50 -8.66 -2.10
C HIS A 45 -6.17 -9.78 -1.33
N ARG A 46 -6.07 -9.67 -0.01
CA ARG A 46 -6.85 -10.46 0.93
C ARG A 46 -8.28 -9.95 0.95
N VAL A 47 -9.26 -10.82 0.75
CA VAL A 47 -10.68 -10.52 0.96
C VAL A 47 -10.93 -10.44 2.46
N LEU A 48 -11.56 -9.35 2.92
CA LEU A 48 -11.89 -9.14 4.32
C LEU A 48 -13.36 -9.52 4.58
N PRO A 49 -13.68 -10.03 5.79
CA PRO A 49 -15.04 -10.47 6.10
C PRO A 49 -16.05 -9.33 6.23
N ASP A 50 -15.56 -8.10 6.44
CA ASP A 50 -16.40 -6.91 6.55
C ASP A 50 -15.67 -5.68 5.96
N PRO A 51 -16.33 -4.89 5.08
CA PRO A 51 -15.74 -3.70 4.47
C PRO A 51 -15.29 -2.64 5.48
N ILE A 52 -15.85 -2.59 6.69
CA ILE A 52 -15.45 -1.63 7.73
C ILE A 52 -14.00 -1.80 8.14
N ILE A 53 -13.48 -3.04 8.08
CA ILE A 53 -12.09 -3.35 8.37
C ILE A 53 -11.21 -2.65 7.36
N ARG A 54 -11.51 -2.79 6.06
CA ARG A 54 -10.74 -2.12 4.99
C ARG A 54 -10.83 -0.60 5.11
N ALA A 55 -12.03 -0.09 5.28
CA ALA A 55 -12.28 1.35 5.37
C ALA A 55 -11.59 2.01 6.58
N SER A 56 -11.29 1.25 7.64
CA SER A 56 -10.53 1.75 8.78
C SER A 56 -9.03 1.95 8.51
N PHE A 57 -8.51 1.49 7.36
CA PHE A 57 -7.16 1.85 6.92
C PHE A 57 -7.06 3.31 6.43
N VAL A 58 -8.19 3.98 6.20
CA VAL A 58 -8.27 5.39 5.80
C VAL A 58 -9.01 6.20 6.86
N ALA A 59 -8.33 7.22 7.38
CA ALA A 59 -8.95 8.21 8.25
C ALA A 59 -9.35 9.44 7.43
N VAL A 60 -10.47 10.07 7.81
CA VAL A 60 -10.98 11.28 7.16
C VAL A 60 -11.19 12.35 8.22
N CYS A 61 -10.54 13.51 8.06
CA CYS A 61 -10.68 14.61 9.01
C CYS A 61 -12.07 15.25 8.88
N PRO A 62 -12.83 15.41 9.98
CA PRO A 62 -14.15 16.04 9.95
C PRO A 62 -14.11 17.55 9.67
N SER A 63 -12.96 18.21 9.87
CA SER A 63 -12.84 19.66 9.69
C SER A 63 -12.51 20.07 8.25
N CYS A 64 -11.61 19.35 7.58
CA CYS A 64 -11.10 19.74 6.25
C CYS A 64 -11.25 18.65 5.18
N ILE A 65 -11.83 17.51 5.52
CA ILE A 65 -12.03 16.36 4.61
C ILE A 65 -10.70 15.78 4.08
N TYR A 66 -9.56 16.15 4.68
CA TYR A 66 -8.29 15.47 4.41
C TYR A 66 -8.44 13.98 4.71
N ALA A 67 -8.21 13.15 3.70
CA ALA A 67 -8.32 11.71 3.79
C ALA A 67 -7.01 11.06 3.34
N TRP A 68 -6.49 10.13 4.12
CA TRP A 68 -5.28 9.39 3.75
C TRP A 68 -5.19 8.09 4.55
N TRP A 69 -4.15 7.28 4.27
CA TRP A 69 -3.79 6.16 5.13
C TRP A 69 -3.73 6.59 6.59
N PHE A 70 -4.29 5.78 7.49
CA PHE A 70 -4.29 6.02 8.93
C PHE A 70 -2.88 6.34 9.46
N SER A 71 -1.85 5.69 8.91
CA SER A 71 -0.45 5.90 9.29
C SER A 71 0.12 7.30 9.03
N ALA A 72 -0.56 8.15 8.25
CA ALA A 72 -0.16 9.55 8.07
C ALA A 72 -0.69 10.49 9.17
N PHE A 73 -1.54 9.99 10.07
CA PHE A 73 -2.07 10.75 11.19
C PHE A 73 -1.27 10.41 12.45
N SER A 74 -1.02 11.43 13.29
CA SER A 74 -0.33 11.22 14.56
C SER A 74 -1.34 10.86 15.65
N SER A 75 -1.09 9.83 16.45
CA SER A 75 -1.94 9.49 17.60
C SER A 75 -1.97 10.64 18.62
N HIS A 76 -3.13 10.84 19.26
CA HIS A 76 -3.35 11.83 20.31
C HIS A 76 -3.81 11.15 21.61
N TYR A 77 -3.46 11.72 22.76
CA TYR A 77 -3.74 11.13 24.07
C TYR A 77 -5.16 11.39 24.60
N ILE A 78 -5.94 12.24 23.92
CA ILE A 78 -7.32 12.55 24.32
C ILE A 78 -8.19 11.31 24.07
N LEU A 79 -9.12 11.03 24.97
CA LEU A 79 -10.06 9.92 24.81
C LEU A 79 -10.94 10.15 23.56
N PRO A 80 -11.13 9.14 22.70
CA PRO A 80 -11.94 9.27 21.48
C PRO A 80 -13.34 9.82 21.71
N GLU A 81 -13.95 9.50 22.85
CA GLU A 81 -15.30 9.95 23.23
C GLU A 81 -15.39 11.47 23.49
N LEU A 82 -14.25 12.18 23.57
CA LEU A 82 -14.17 13.61 23.87
C LEU A 82 -13.82 14.47 22.64
N VAL A 83 -13.67 13.87 21.46
CA VAL A 83 -13.32 14.57 20.21
C VAL A 83 -14.37 14.27 19.14
N PRO A 84 -14.49 15.11 18.09
CA PRO A 84 -15.39 14.82 16.99
C PRO A 84 -15.04 13.50 16.31
N ASP A 85 -16.05 12.75 15.89
CA ASP A 85 -15.84 11.55 15.07
C ASP A 85 -15.48 11.90 13.62
N THR A 86 -14.86 10.95 12.91
CA THR A 86 -14.78 10.94 11.44
C THR A 86 -16.18 11.16 10.85
N PRO A 87 -16.31 11.92 9.75
CA PRO A 87 -17.61 12.12 9.11
C PRO A 87 -18.21 10.80 8.63
N ASP A 88 -19.55 10.73 8.61
CA ASP A 88 -20.28 9.58 8.06
C ASP A 88 -20.19 9.62 6.53
N ILE A 89 -19.29 8.79 6.00
CA ILE A 89 -19.01 8.64 4.58
C ILE A 89 -19.10 7.15 4.27
N GLU A 90 -19.71 6.82 3.14
CA GLU A 90 -19.73 5.46 2.62
C GLU A 90 -18.31 4.86 2.61
N LEU A 91 -18.20 3.62 3.09
CA LEU A 91 -16.92 2.97 3.38
C LEU A 91 -15.94 2.99 2.20
N SER A 92 -16.43 2.71 0.98
CA SER A 92 -15.62 2.74 -0.24
C SER A 92 -15.19 4.17 -0.61
N LYS A 93 -16.08 5.16 -0.47
CA LYS A 93 -15.85 6.55 -0.85
C LYS A 93 -14.77 7.25 -0.03
N LYS A 94 -14.44 6.74 1.18
CA LYS A 94 -13.26 7.19 1.94
C LYS A 94 -11.98 7.13 1.10
N PHE A 95 -11.82 6.08 0.29
CA PHE A 95 -10.67 5.92 -0.59
C PHE A 95 -10.67 6.95 -1.74
N ALA A 96 -11.83 7.41 -2.21
CA ALA A 96 -11.93 8.39 -3.29
C ALA A 96 -11.51 9.77 -2.77
N HIS A 97 -11.94 10.13 -1.56
CA HIS A 97 -11.42 11.31 -0.87
C HIS A 97 -9.91 11.23 -0.66
N ALA A 98 -9.37 10.05 -0.37
CA ALA A 98 -7.93 9.87 -0.20
C ALA A 98 -7.17 10.01 -1.53
N VAL A 99 -7.67 9.45 -2.63
CA VAL A 99 -7.11 9.67 -3.98
C VAL A 99 -7.11 11.16 -4.32
N LEU A 100 -8.22 11.87 -4.08
CA LEU A 100 -8.32 13.32 -4.33
C LEU A 100 -7.34 14.12 -3.46
N THR A 101 -7.21 13.78 -2.18
CA THR A 101 -6.22 14.38 -1.27
C THR A 101 -4.81 14.16 -1.81
N GLY A 102 -4.49 12.96 -2.27
CA GLY A 102 -3.20 12.64 -2.88
C GLY A 102 -2.90 13.44 -4.13
N ARG A 103 -3.88 13.61 -5.03
CA ARG A 103 -3.73 14.46 -6.22
C ARG A 103 -3.44 15.91 -5.82
N ASN A 104 -4.21 16.46 -4.88
CA ASN A 104 -4.07 17.85 -4.42
C ASN A 104 -2.71 18.12 -3.75
N ASN A 105 -2.12 17.11 -3.12
CA ASN A 105 -0.85 17.23 -2.40
C ASN A 105 0.36 16.76 -3.23
N GLY A 106 0.15 16.35 -4.49
CA GLY A 106 1.23 15.84 -5.33
C GLY A 106 1.82 14.51 -4.84
N SER A 107 1.05 13.68 -4.13
CA SER A 107 1.47 12.32 -3.75
C SER A 107 1.75 11.49 -5.00
N HIS A 108 2.69 10.56 -4.92
CA HIS A 108 3.05 9.71 -6.05
C HIS A 108 1.83 8.91 -6.54
N SER A 109 1.69 8.77 -7.87
CA SER A 109 0.57 8.09 -8.53
C SER A 109 0.37 6.65 -8.06
N LEU A 110 1.45 5.95 -7.71
CA LEU A 110 1.38 4.60 -7.12
C LEU A 110 0.60 4.56 -5.79
N ASP A 111 0.79 5.54 -4.91
CA ASP A 111 0.07 5.58 -3.63
C ASP A 111 -1.43 5.79 -3.87
N ARG A 112 -1.75 6.64 -4.86
CA ARG A 112 -3.13 6.89 -5.30
C ARG A 112 -3.75 5.67 -5.96
N ALA A 113 -2.98 4.92 -6.76
CA ALA A 113 -3.41 3.66 -7.35
C ALA A 113 -3.74 2.61 -6.28
N ASN A 114 -2.89 2.47 -5.26
CA ASN A 114 -3.12 1.56 -4.14
C ASN A 114 -4.38 1.96 -3.33
N LEU A 115 -4.63 3.27 -3.14
CA LEU A 115 -5.86 3.76 -2.52
C LEU A 115 -7.09 3.41 -3.38
N ALA A 116 -7.04 3.66 -4.69
CA ALA A 116 -8.12 3.35 -5.61
C ALA A 116 -8.43 1.84 -5.66
N LEU A 117 -7.40 0.98 -5.66
CA LEU A 117 -7.56 -0.47 -5.56
C LEU A 117 -8.24 -0.90 -4.26
N ASN A 118 -7.84 -0.33 -3.12
CA ASN A 118 -8.52 -0.62 -1.86
C ASN A 118 -9.95 -0.10 -1.83
N GLY A 119 -10.25 1.00 -2.53
CA GLY A 119 -11.62 1.46 -2.77
C GLY A 119 -12.43 0.44 -3.57
N ALA A 120 -11.86 -0.11 -4.64
CA ALA A 120 -12.48 -1.18 -5.43
C ALA A 120 -12.82 -2.40 -4.55
N TRP A 121 -11.84 -2.87 -3.78
CA TRP A 121 -12.00 -4.02 -2.89
C TRP A 121 -13.05 -3.76 -1.80
N CYS A 122 -13.05 -2.56 -1.21
CA CYS A 122 -14.03 -2.16 -0.20
C CYS A 122 -15.45 -2.13 -0.79
N ALA A 123 -15.62 -1.57 -1.99
CA ALA A 123 -16.92 -1.55 -2.68
C ALA A 123 -17.42 -2.97 -2.96
N ARG A 124 -16.55 -3.87 -3.42
CA ARG A 124 -16.91 -5.29 -3.63
C ARG A 124 -17.36 -5.95 -2.33
N GLU A 125 -16.62 -5.75 -1.24
CA GLU A 125 -16.95 -6.27 0.10
C GLU A 125 -18.30 -5.73 0.60
N CYS A 126 -18.61 -4.45 0.35
CA CYS A 126 -19.93 -3.87 0.64
C CYS A 126 -21.06 -4.59 -0.12
N HIS A 127 -20.88 -4.86 -1.42
CA HIS A 127 -21.89 -5.56 -2.21
C HIS A 127 -22.06 -7.02 -1.82
N VAL A 128 -20.97 -7.71 -1.46
CA VAL A 128 -21.03 -9.07 -0.91
C VAL A 128 -21.84 -9.08 0.38
N LEU A 129 -21.54 -8.18 1.32
CA LEU A 129 -22.27 -8.06 2.59
C LEU A 129 -23.75 -7.71 2.38
N ALA A 130 -24.05 -6.84 1.41
CA ALA A 130 -25.41 -6.46 1.06
C ALA A 130 -26.17 -7.51 0.22
N GLY A 131 -25.50 -8.60 -0.22
CA GLY A 131 -26.11 -9.61 -1.09
C GLY A 131 -26.44 -9.10 -2.50
N THR A 132 -25.74 -8.07 -2.97
CA THR A 132 -25.97 -7.40 -4.28
C THR A 132 -24.86 -7.69 -5.31
N THR A 133 -24.02 -8.70 -5.05
CA THR A 133 -23.01 -9.17 -6.00
C THR A 133 -23.65 -9.57 -7.33
N GLY A 134 -23.09 -9.05 -8.44
CA GLY A 134 -23.60 -9.31 -9.79
C GLY A 134 -24.78 -8.41 -10.21
N SER A 135 -25.26 -7.53 -9.34
CA SER A 135 -26.22 -6.49 -9.71
C SER A 135 -25.61 -5.47 -10.68
N ALA A 136 -26.46 -4.72 -11.40
CA ALA A 136 -25.99 -3.65 -12.28
C ALA A 136 -25.23 -2.55 -11.52
N GLU A 137 -25.64 -2.26 -10.29
CA GLU A 137 -24.97 -1.32 -9.38
C GLU A 137 -23.56 -1.80 -9.04
N TYR A 138 -23.42 -3.08 -8.63
CA TYR A 138 -22.11 -3.70 -8.40
C TYR A 138 -21.18 -3.59 -9.61
N GLN A 139 -21.70 -3.87 -10.81
CA GLN A 139 -20.88 -3.78 -12.04
C GLN A 139 -20.46 -2.35 -12.33
N ALA A 140 -21.36 -1.38 -12.16
CA ALA A 140 -21.07 0.04 -12.37
C ALA A 140 -20.00 0.56 -11.38
N ASP A 141 -20.13 0.22 -10.10
CA ASP A 141 -19.18 0.65 -9.07
C ASP A 141 -17.82 -0.03 -9.22
N ASN A 142 -17.80 -1.35 -9.48
CA ASN A 142 -16.55 -2.06 -9.75
C ASN A 142 -15.83 -1.48 -10.98
N THR A 143 -16.56 -1.20 -12.07
CA THR A 143 -15.98 -0.57 -13.27
C THR A 143 -15.42 0.81 -12.97
N ARG A 144 -16.15 1.64 -12.22
CA ARG A 144 -15.70 2.99 -11.85
C ARG A 144 -14.39 2.95 -11.05
N TRP A 145 -14.32 2.09 -10.04
CA TRP A 145 -13.15 1.95 -9.18
C TRP A 145 -11.94 1.37 -9.92
N LEU A 146 -12.14 0.31 -10.69
CA LEU A 146 -11.06 -0.31 -11.47
C LEU A 146 -10.53 0.65 -12.54
N THR A 147 -11.40 1.46 -13.16
CA THR A 147 -10.98 2.51 -14.10
C THR A 147 -10.11 3.56 -13.41
N LEU A 148 -10.50 4.04 -12.23
CA LEU A 148 -9.70 4.98 -11.45
C LEU A 148 -8.34 4.38 -11.07
N ALA A 149 -8.33 3.12 -10.60
CA ALA A 149 -7.10 2.41 -10.26
C ALA A 149 -6.18 2.23 -11.47
N ALA A 150 -6.73 1.87 -12.63
CA ALA A 150 -5.98 1.73 -13.88
C ALA A 150 -5.31 3.05 -14.29
N GLN A 151 -6.02 4.18 -14.21
CA GLN A 151 -5.47 5.49 -14.54
C GLN A 151 -4.28 5.87 -13.66
N GLU A 152 -4.45 5.77 -12.34
CA GLU A 152 -3.38 6.09 -11.39
C GLU A 152 -2.18 5.14 -11.53
N LEU A 153 -2.44 3.84 -11.75
CA LEU A 153 -1.38 2.85 -11.90
C LEU A 153 -0.62 3.00 -13.21
N GLN A 154 -1.32 3.36 -14.29
CA GLN A 154 -0.71 3.65 -15.58
C GLN A 154 0.26 4.83 -15.48
N GLU A 155 -0.13 5.91 -14.80
CA GLU A 155 0.74 7.06 -14.54
C GLU A 155 1.98 6.64 -13.73
N ALA A 156 1.81 5.79 -12.71
CA ALA A 156 2.92 5.26 -11.92
C ALA A 156 3.89 4.39 -12.73
N LEU A 157 3.36 3.57 -13.65
CA LEU A 157 4.18 2.71 -14.50
C LEU A 157 4.94 3.50 -15.57
N LEU A 158 4.47 4.70 -15.95
CA LEU A 158 5.13 5.61 -16.88
C LEU A 158 6.21 6.49 -16.21
N ASP A 159 6.13 6.72 -14.90
CA ASP A 159 7.16 7.47 -14.17
C ASP A 159 8.45 6.66 -14.08
N GLU A 160 9.46 6.98 -14.89
CA GLU A 160 10.78 6.31 -14.93
C GLU A 160 11.60 6.44 -13.64
N SER A 161 11.32 7.46 -12.82
CA SER A 161 12.07 7.70 -11.57
C SER A 161 11.73 6.69 -10.48
N TRP A 162 10.58 6.01 -10.60
CA TRP A 162 10.15 5.00 -9.64
C TRP A 162 10.98 3.71 -9.73
N THR A 163 11.57 3.29 -8.61
CA THR A 163 12.46 2.12 -8.52
C THR A 163 11.82 0.89 -7.87
N GLY A 164 10.49 0.87 -7.72
CA GLY A 164 9.77 -0.25 -7.11
C GLY A 164 9.67 -1.48 -8.01
N ASN A 165 8.93 -2.50 -7.55
CA ASN A 165 8.73 -3.74 -8.32
C ASN A 165 7.72 -3.53 -9.47
N ARG A 166 8.16 -2.88 -10.55
CA ARG A 166 7.36 -2.61 -11.74
C ARG A 166 6.66 -3.85 -12.28
N ASN A 167 7.38 -4.97 -12.37
CA ASN A 167 6.82 -6.21 -12.93
C ASN A 167 5.64 -6.75 -12.11
N ARG A 168 5.66 -6.60 -10.78
CA ARG A 168 4.50 -6.95 -9.94
C ARG A 168 3.31 -6.01 -10.17
N TYR A 169 3.56 -4.73 -10.41
CA TYR A 169 2.50 -3.76 -10.70
C TYR A 169 2.01 -3.82 -12.15
N SER A 170 2.83 -4.24 -13.10
CA SER A 170 2.40 -4.62 -14.45
C SER A 170 1.45 -5.82 -14.39
N TYR A 171 1.72 -6.81 -13.53
CA TYR A 171 0.78 -7.90 -13.28
C TYR A 171 -0.56 -7.38 -12.74
N ILE A 172 -0.53 -6.51 -11.73
CA ILE A 172 -1.75 -5.92 -11.16
C ILE A 172 -2.52 -5.12 -12.23
N MET A 173 -1.83 -4.33 -13.06
CA MET A 173 -2.45 -3.60 -14.17
C MET A 173 -3.11 -4.55 -15.17
N GLY A 174 -2.45 -5.67 -15.51
CA GLY A 174 -3.04 -6.72 -16.34
C GLY A 174 -4.32 -7.30 -15.73
N GLU A 175 -4.34 -7.55 -14.43
CA GLU A 175 -5.54 -8.03 -13.72
C GLU A 175 -6.68 -7.00 -13.71
N ILE A 176 -6.37 -5.72 -13.51
CA ILE A 176 -7.36 -4.63 -13.59
C ILE A 176 -7.99 -4.60 -14.99
N LEU A 177 -7.16 -4.58 -16.04
CA LEU A 177 -7.62 -4.53 -17.43
C LEU A 177 -8.43 -5.77 -17.81
N ARG A 178 -8.02 -6.96 -17.36
CA ARG A 178 -8.78 -8.21 -17.57
C ARG A 178 -10.18 -8.11 -16.97
N GLN A 179 -10.29 -7.60 -15.74
CA GLN A 179 -11.58 -7.43 -15.06
C GLN A 179 -12.44 -6.33 -15.70
N LEU A 180 -11.84 -5.33 -16.35
CA LEU A 180 -12.52 -4.31 -17.15
C LEU A 180 -12.96 -4.82 -18.54
N GLY A 181 -12.52 -6.00 -18.96
CA GLY A 181 -12.79 -6.55 -20.30
C GLY A 181 -11.80 -6.11 -21.38
N GLU A 182 -10.73 -5.40 -21.02
CA GLU A 182 -9.67 -4.93 -21.90
C GLU A 182 -8.60 -6.01 -22.10
N PHE A 183 -9.00 -7.16 -22.66
CA PHE A 183 -8.22 -8.40 -22.64
C PHE A 183 -6.89 -8.32 -23.40
N ASP A 184 -6.85 -7.66 -24.56
CA ASP A 184 -5.63 -7.52 -25.35
C ASP A 184 -4.59 -6.65 -24.61
N ALA A 185 -5.04 -5.57 -24.00
CA ALA A 185 -4.19 -4.71 -23.17
C ALA A 185 -3.69 -5.47 -21.93
N ALA A 186 -4.57 -6.27 -21.29
CA ALA A 186 -4.20 -7.12 -20.17
C ALA A 186 -3.08 -8.12 -20.55
N LEU A 187 -3.19 -8.77 -21.71
CA LEU A 187 -2.16 -9.67 -22.22
C LEU A 187 -0.83 -8.95 -22.45
N GLY A 188 -0.85 -7.73 -22.98
CA GLY A 188 0.34 -6.89 -23.10
C GLY A 188 1.07 -6.71 -21.76
N TYR A 189 0.30 -6.40 -20.71
CA TYR A 189 0.84 -6.26 -19.35
C TYR A 189 1.34 -7.58 -18.75
N PHE A 190 0.63 -8.70 -18.93
CA PHE A 190 1.11 -9.99 -18.44
C PHE A 190 2.38 -10.48 -19.15
N ASN A 191 2.59 -10.09 -20.40
CA ASN A 191 3.76 -10.51 -21.18
C ASN A 191 5.07 -9.86 -20.73
N VAL A 192 5.01 -8.70 -20.07
CA VAL A 192 6.21 -8.05 -19.50
C VAL A 192 6.56 -8.54 -18.09
N VAL A 193 5.68 -9.35 -17.46
CA VAL A 193 5.90 -9.88 -16.11
C VAL A 193 6.94 -11.00 -16.14
N ASP A 194 8.13 -10.73 -15.58
CA ASP A 194 9.21 -11.70 -15.43
C ASP A 194 9.39 -12.18 -13.97
N ARG A 195 10.48 -12.91 -13.70
CA ARG A 195 10.83 -13.44 -12.36
C ARG A 195 11.06 -12.35 -11.30
N ARG A 196 11.35 -11.11 -11.67
CA ARG A 196 11.55 -9.98 -10.74
C ARG A 196 10.26 -9.55 -10.06
N SER A 197 9.10 -9.92 -10.62
CA SER A 197 7.79 -9.73 -9.97
C SER A 197 7.68 -10.47 -8.62
N LEU A 198 8.51 -11.49 -8.39
CA LEU A 198 8.41 -12.43 -7.28
C LEU A 198 7.04 -13.13 -7.24
N LEU A 199 6.38 -13.26 -8.39
CA LEU A 199 5.12 -13.98 -8.53
C LEU A 199 5.38 -15.38 -9.13
N PRO A 200 4.60 -16.40 -8.69
CA PRO A 200 4.68 -17.74 -9.26
C PRO A 200 4.35 -17.70 -10.76
N LYS A 201 5.16 -18.36 -11.59
CA LYS A 201 4.92 -18.44 -13.05
C LYS A 201 3.52 -18.99 -13.35
N GLN A 202 3.06 -19.97 -12.56
CA GLN A 202 1.75 -20.58 -12.71
C GLN A 202 0.62 -19.54 -12.59
N LEU A 203 0.74 -18.56 -11.68
CA LEU A 203 -0.25 -17.51 -11.52
C LEU A 203 -0.34 -16.64 -12.79
N VAL A 204 0.80 -16.14 -13.26
CA VAL A 204 0.87 -15.26 -14.44
C VAL A 204 0.34 -15.97 -15.69
N GLU A 205 0.74 -17.22 -15.92
CA GLU A 205 0.28 -18.00 -17.07
C GLU A 205 -1.22 -18.33 -17.00
N HIS A 206 -1.74 -18.60 -15.80
CA HIS A 206 -3.17 -18.80 -15.62
C HIS A 206 -3.96 -17.52 -15.98
N GLN A 207 -3.54 -16.35 -15.51
CA GLN A 207 -4.23 -15.11 -15.85
C GLN A 207 -4.13 -14.72 -17.32
N LYS A 208 -3.02 -15.05 -17.99
CA LYS A 208 -2.94 -14.96 -19.46
C LYS A 208 -3.98 -15.84 -20.15
N GLN A 209 -4.17 -17.08 -19.69
CA GLN A 209 -5.19 -17.97 -20.25
C GLN A 209 -6.60 -17.41 -20.04
N MET A 210 -6.88 -16.86 -18.85
CA MET A 210 -8.16 -16.21 -18.55
C MET A 210 -8.42 -15.01 -19.47
N ALA A 211 -7.42 -14.15 -19.68
CA ALA A 211 -7.52 -13.01 -20.59
C ALA A 211 -7.71 -13.45 -22.05
N ALA A 212 -6.93 -14.42 -22.54
CA ALA A 212 -7.09 -14.97 -23.89
C ALA A 212 -8.47 -15.63 -24.11
N ALA A 213 -9.05 -16.19 -23.06
CA ALA A 213 -10.40 -16.75 -23.07
C ALA A 213 -11.52 -15.70 -22.86
N HIS A 214 -11.18 -14.40 -22.81
CA HIS A 214 -12.12 -13.29 -22.58
C HIS A 214 -12.92 -13.42 -21.28
N GLN A 215 -12.31 -13.95 -20.22
CA GLN A 215 -12.95 -14.13 -18.92
C GLN A 215 -12.58 -12.98 -17.98
N ALA A 216 -13.55 -12.11 -17.68
CA ALA A 216 -13.40 -10.99 -16.74
C ALA A 216 -13.70 -11.37 -15.27
N GLN A 217 -14.13 -12.60 -15.02
CA GLN A 217 -14.49 -13.06 -13.68
C GLN A 217 -13.31 -12.96 -12.71
N ILE A 218 -13.63 -12.58 -11.47
CA ILE A 218 -12.67 -12.54 -10.37
C ILE A 218 -12.22 -13.98 -10.06
N VAL A 219 -10.92 -14.15 -9.83
CA VAL A 219 -10.33 -15.46 -9.53
C VAL A 219 -9.81 -15.46 -8.10
N THR A 220 -10.29 -16.40 -7.28
CA THR A 220 -9.72 -16.68 -5.96
C THR A 220 -8.48 -17.55 -6.09
N LEU A 221 -7.40 -17.18 -5.40
CA LEU A 221 -6.17 -17.95 -5.39
C LEU A 221 -6.34 -19.27 -4.63
N PRO A 222 -5.86 -20.40 -5.18
CA PRO A 222 -5.80 -21.65 -4.44
C PRO A 222 -4.79 -21.58 -3.28
N PRO A 223 -4.97 -22.36 -2.20
CA PRO A 223 -4.14 -22.26 -0.99
C PRO A 223 -2.62 -22.36 -1.19
N HIS A 224 -2.17 -23.15 -2.16
CA HIS A 224 -0.74 -23.30 -2.44
C HIS A 224 -0.11 -22.02 -3.01
N LEU A 225 -0.85 -21.24 -3.82
CA LEU A 225 -0.38 -19.94 -4.32
C LEU A 225 -0.41 -18.87 -3.23
N VAL A 226 -1.39 -18.95 -2.31
CA VAL A 226 -1.42 -18.07 -1.13
C VAL A 226 -0.18 -18.31 -0.25
N GLU A 227 0.16 -19.57 0.02
CA GLU A 227 1.37 -19.93 0.78
C GLU A 227 2.63 -19.43 0.06
N GLU A 228 2.76 -19.66 -1.24
CA GLU A 228 3.96 -19.27 -2.01
C GLU A 228 4.17 -17.74 -2.05
N ILE A 229 3.10 -16.95 -2.18
CA ILE A 229 3.19 -15.50 -2.36
C ILE A 229 3.30 -14.76 -1.01
N PHE A 230 2.52 -15.18 0.00
CA PHE A 230 2.36 -14.42 1.24
C PHE A 230 3.02 -15.06 2.45
N LEU A 231 3.41 -16.34 2.36
CA LEU A 231 4.09 -17.08 3.43
C LEU A 231 5.43 -17.64 2.90
N PRO A 232 6.33 -16.79 2.38
CA PRO A 232 7.57 -17.26 1.79
C PRO A 232 8.36 -18.05 2.83
N LYS A 233 8.65 -19.30 2.48
CA LYS A 233 9.47 -20.15 3.35
C LYS A 233 10.80 -19.45 3.55
N PRO A 234 11.33 -19.40 4.80
CA PRO A 234 12.66 -18.87 5.02
C PRO A 234 13.59 -19.60 4.06
N VAL A 235 14.27 -18.83 3.19
CA VAL A 235 15.28 -19.39 2.28
C VAL A 235 16.23 -20.13 3.19
N GLN A 236 16.24 -21.46 3.09
CA GLN A 236 17.21 -22.27 3.84
C GLN A 236 18.56 -21.74 3.40
N GLN A 237 19.20 -20.95 4.26
CA GLN A 237 20.55 -20.49 4.00
C GLN A 237 21.33 -21.77 3.76
N PRO A 238 22.09 -21.88 2.64
CA PRO A 238 22.92 -23.04 2.43
C PRO A 238 23.71 -23.22 3.71
N THR A 239 23.49 -24.36 4.39
CA THR A 239 24.31 -24.73 5.53
C THR A 239 25.70 -24.84 4.97
N TYR A 240 26.48 -23.76 5.11
CA TYR A 240 27.90 -23.83 4.90
C TYR A 240 28.36 -24.85 5.93
N THR A 241 28.67 -26.06 5.46
CA THR A 241 29.46 -27.02 6.21
C THR A 241 30.63 -26.19 6.67
N LYS A 242 30.70 -25.97 7.99
CA LYS A 242 31.79 -25.23 8.61
C LYS A 242 33.04 -25.97 8.17
N TYR A 243 33.72 -25.45 7.15
CA TYR A 243 35.01 -25.99 6.77
C TYR A 243 35.81 -25.88 8.05
N GLU A 244 36.19 -27.04 8.61
CA GLU A 244 37.16 -27.07 9.68
C GLU A 244 38.37 -26.34 9.13
N ILE A 245 38.53 -25.09 9.57
CA ILE A 245 39.72 -24.31 9.26
C ILE A 245 40.84 -25.20 9.80
N PRO A 246 41.72 -25.73 8.93
CA PRO A 246 42.84 -26.51 9.41
C PRO A 246 43.53 -25.70 10.50
N PRO A 247 43.86 -26.30 11.66
CA PRO A 247 44.44 -25.56 12.77
C PRO A 247 45.58 -24.70 12.24
N GLN A 248 45.44 -23.39 12.41
CA GLN A 248 46.45 -22.46 11.92
C GLN A 248 47.79 -22.89 12.53
N PRO A 249 48.85 -23.05 11.72
CA PRO A 249 50.17 -23.31 12.25
C PRO A 249 50.49 -22.21 13.27
N ALA A 250 50.99 -22.64 14.43
CA ALA A 250 51.25 -21.77 15.58
C ALA A 250 51.98 -20.51 15.10
N GLN A 251 51.34 -19.35 15.28
CA GLN A 251 52.00 -18.09 14.94
C GLN A 251 53.22 -17.92 15.84
N PRO A 252 54.38 -17.55 15.28
CA PRO A 252 55.55 -17.23 16.08
C PRO A 252 55.19 -16.13 17.08
N ALA A 253 55.62 -16.31 18.33
CA ALA A 253 55.35 -15.39 19.42
C ALA A 253 55.67 -13.96 18.98
N GLN A 254 54.64 -13.10 18.97
CA GLN A 254 54.86 -11.69 18.68
C GLN A 254 55.70 -11.09 19.82
N PRO A 255 56.76 -10.32 19.50
CA PRO A 255 57.51 -9.60 20.51
C PRO A 255 56.58 -8.63 21.23
N THR A 256 56.61 -8.68 22.56
CA THR A 256 55.86 -7.80 23.44
C THR A 256 56.18 -6.34 23.10
N PRO A 257 55.17 -5.51 22.76
CA PRO A 257 55.41 -4.11 22.52
C PRO A 257 55.92 -3.44 23.82
N PRO A 258 56.88 -2.51 23.72
CA PRO A 258 57.40 -1.80 24.87
C PRO A 258 56.29 -1.02 25.58
N GLN A 259 56.22 -1.18 26.91
CA GLN A 259 55.29 -0.46 27.76
C GLN A 259 55.57 1.05 27.67
N ASN A 260 54.71 1.77 26.98
CA ASN A 260 54.75 3.22 26.91
C ASN A 260 54.03 3.79 28.15
N TYR A 261 54.79 4.11 29.20
CA TYR A 261 54.32 4.89 30.34
C TYR A 261 54.28 6.37 29.93
N GLY A 262 53.15 6.82 29.39
CA GLY A 262 52.92 8.20 28.97
C GLY A 262 51.67 8.81 29.60
N ASN A 263 51.88 9.55 30.69
CA ASN A 263 51.06 10.61 31.28
C ASN A 263 49.57 10.74 30.87
N ASN A 264 48.70 10.38 31.82
CA ASN A 264 47.31 10.86 31.87
C ASN A 264 47.26 12.32 32.33
N GLN A 265 46.89 13.24 31.43
CA GLN A 265 46.26 14.51 31.82
C GLN A 265 44.76 14.46 31.48
N PRO A 266 43.85 14.79 32.42
CA PRO A 266 42.43 14.89 32.12
C PRO A 266 42.14 16.22 31.41
N GLN A 267 41.80 16.15 30.12
CA GLN A 267 41.17 17.28 29.41
C GLN A 267 39.65 17.22 29.62
N SER A 268 39.14 18.21 30.37
CA SER A 268 37.74 18.52 30.52
C SER A 268 37.19 19.15 29.23
N TYR A 269 36.34 18.44 28.50
CA TYR A 269 35.59 19.01 27.38
C TYR A 269 34.22 19.50 27.87
N ALA A 270 34.09 20.81 28.02
CA ALA A 270 32.82 21.49 28.13
C ALA A 270 32.06 21.39 26.80
N ARG A 271 30.77 21.00 26.85
CA ARG A 271 29.87 20.97 25.69
C ARG A 271 29.45 22.39 25.30
N PRO A 272 29.67 22.85 24.06
CA PRO A 272 28.99 24.00 23.51
C PRO A 272 27.54 23.63 23.16
N GLY A 273 26.60 24.53 23.47
CA GLY A 273 25.18 24.37 23.22
C GLY A 273 24.86 24.25 21.73
N MET A 274 23.92 23.36 21.41
CA MET A 274 23.37 23.24 20.06
C MET A 274 22.40 24.41 19.78
N PRO A 275 22.50 25.07 18.61
CA PRO A 275 21.47 25.96 18.12
C PRO A 275 20.28 25.18 17.57
N THR A 276 19.08 25.67 17.85
CA THR A 276 17.81 25.27 17.22
C THR A 276 17.81 25.63 15.73
N PRO A 277 17.28 24.77 14.84
CA PRO A 277 17.00 25.18 13.47
C PRO A 277 15.69 25.99 13.39
N PRO A 278 15.65 27.04 12.56
CA PRO A 278 14.48 27.88 12.36
C PRO A 278 13.45 27.24 11.43
N GLY A 279 12.19 27.62 11.63
CA GLY A 279 11.05 27.23 10.79
C GLY A 279 11.23 27.65 9.33
N GLY A 280 11.05 26.69 8.42
CA GLY A 280 10.99 26.91 6.98
C GLY A 280 9.54 26.86 6.50
N ALA A 281 9.00 28.03 6.18
CA ALA A 281 7.77 28.19 5.41
C ALA A 281 7.99 27.72 3.96
N ALA A 282 7.14 26.81 3.47
CA ALA A 282 7.11 26.45 2.06
C ALA A 282 6.38 27.55 1.27
N ARG A 283 7.08 28.13 0.28
CA ARG A 283 6.49 28.98 -0.76
C ARG A 283 6.05 28.12 -1.96
N PRO A 284 5.05 28.57 -2.74
CA PRO A 284 4.49 27.81 -3.86
C PRO A 284 5.35 27.99 -5.11
N GLY A 285 5.72 26.87 -5.74
CA GLY A 285 6.33 26.84 -7.07
C GLY A 285 5.24 26.72 -8.13
N GLY A 286 5.03 27.80 -8.89
CA GLY A 286 4.20 27.77 -10.09
C GLY A 286 4.95 27.12 -11.24
N VAL A 287 4.23 26.30 -12.01
CA VAL A 287 4.63 25.86 -13.35
C VAL A 287 3.44 26.11 -14.27
N GLN A 288 3.67 26.90 -15.32
CA GLN A 288 2.75 27.10 -16.45
C GLN A 288 3.30 26.36 -17.69
N PRO A 289 2.46 26.16 -18.73
CA PRO A 289 2.25 24.85 -19.34
C PRO A 289 3.07 24.65 -20.61
N ASN A 290 3.17 23.39 -21.04
CA ASN A 290 3.32 23.11 -22.47
C ASN A 290 2.37 22.00 -22.92
N GLN A 291 1.68 22.33 -24.01
CA GLN A 291 0.86 21.50 -24.90
C GLN A 291 1.70 20.31 -25.42
N GLN A 292 1.21 19.14 -25.83
CA GLN A 292 -0.01 18.77 -26.55
C GLN A 292 -0.02 17.22 -26.54
N TYR A 293 -1.08 16.56 -26.07
CA TYR A 293 -1.40 15.19 -26.47
C TYR A 293 -2.92 15.08 -26.52
N GLU A 294 -3.43 15.05 -27.76
CA GLU A 294 -4.85 14.87 -28.05
C GLU A 294 -5.21 13.40 -27.89
N GLY A 295 -6.12 13.13 -26.96
CA GLY A 295 -6.69 11.81 -26.68
C GLY A 295 -7.74 11.93 -25.58
N TYR A 296 -8.67 12.88 -25.73
CA TYR A 296 -9.72 13.11 -24.74
C TYR A 296 -10.77 11.99 -24.81
N ILE A 297 -10.76 11.10 -23.80
CA ILE A 297 -11.98 10.45 -23.35
C ILE A 297 -12.75 11.51 -22.56
N ASN A 298 -13.92 11.87 -23.07
CA ASN A 298 -14.81 12.87 -22.50
C ASN A 298 -15.47 12.29 -21.22
N ILE A 299 -15.17 12.84 -20.05
CA ILE A 299 -15.68 12.37 -18.74
C ILE A 299 -16.73 13.38 -18.23
N PRO A 300 -18.01 13.00 -18.06
CA PRO A 300 -18.92 13.75 -17.21
C PRO A 300 -18.70 13.39 -15.73
N GLN A 301 -18.55 14.43 -14.90
CA GLN A 301 -18.95 14.54 -13.48
C GLN A 301 -18.92 13.25 -12.63
N ILE A 302 -17.77 12.92 -12.03
CA ILE A 302 -17.64 11.88 -10.99
C ILE A 302 -17.76 12.45 -9.55
N LEU A 303 -17.92 13.77 -9.38
CA LEU A 303 -17.89 14.42 -8.06
C LEU A 303 -19.11 15.30 -7.72
N SER A 304 -20.27 15.04 -8.33
CA SER A 304 -21.51 15.74 -7.96
C SER A 304 -22.66 14.76 -7.71
N ALA A 305 -22.62 14.09 -6.55
CA ALA A 305 -23.76 13.60 -5.76
C ALA A 305 -23.25 13.08 -4.41
#